data_AF-A0A4R7EUC9-F1
#
_entry.id   AF-A0A4R7EUC9-F1
#
_cell.length_a   1.000
_cell.length_b   1.000
_cell.length_c   1.000
_cell.angle_alpha   90.00
_cell.angle_beta   90.00
_cell.angle_gamma   90.00
#
_symmetry.space_group_name_H-M   'P 1'
#
loop_
_entity.id
_entity.type
_entity.pdbx_description
1 polymer ?
#
loop_
_entity_poly.entity_id
_entity_poly.type
_entity_poly.pdbx_seq_one_letter_code
_entity_poly.pdbx_strand_id
1 'polypeptide(L)'
;MNQKEERKHKHYALYKPHGYISQFIYEKKRKKRKLGELFNFPIGTMAIGRLDEDSEGLLLLTTDGTLSERVRSSHYEKEYFVQVDGKITDEALNLLRNGVLIGVKGVKYLTKPCCVEILPQLPHWIGEGRKIRDERHGPTSWIKIILTEGKFRQVRKMTASVGFATLRLVRVRIGNITLKEMKVGEVKEILVL
;
A
#
# COMPACT_ATOMS: atom_id res chain seq x y z
N MET A 1 20.99 13.66 -37.27
CA MET A 1 21.20 14.01 -35.85
C MET A 1 19.86 13.96 -35.14
N ASN A 2 19.50 12.83 -34.52
CA ASN A 2 18.29 12.74 -33.71
C ASN A 2 18.62 13.23 -32.30
N GLN A 3 18.33 14.49 -32.02
CA GLN A 3 18.21 14.95 -30.64
C GLN A 3 17.03 14.19 -30.04
N LYS A 4 17.32 13.14 -29.26
CA LYS A 4 16.36 12.61 -28.29
C LYS A 4 16.09 13.78 -27.35
N GLU A 5 14.96 14.47 -27.53
CA GLU A 5 14.43 15.30 -26.46
C GLU A 5 14.39 14.42 -25.21
N GLU A 6 15.19 14.77 -24.19
CA GLU A 6 15.09 14.19 -22.87
C GLU A 6 13.69 14.50 -22.37
N ARG A 7 12.74 13.58 -22.57
CA ARG A 7 11.39 13.71 -22.02
C ARG A 7 11.55 13.82 -20.52
N LYS A 8 11.33 15.02 -19.99
CA LYS A 8 11.31 15.26 -18.55
C LYS A 8 10.19 14.42 -17.95
N HIS A 9 10.56 13.33 -17.32
CA HIS A 9 9.61 12.44 -16.68
C HIS A 9 8.97 13.14 -15.48
N LYS A 10 7.70 12.83 -15.25
CA LYS A 10 6.95 13.30 -14.08
C LYS A 10 6.70 12.17 -13.11
N HIS A 11 6.78 12.48 -11.83
CA HIS A 11 6.60 11.52 -10.74
C HIS A 11 5.64 12.11 -9.70
N TYR A 12 4.79 11.25 -9.15
CA TYR A 12 3.78 11.69 -8.20
C TYR A 12 3.70 10.75 -7.02
N ALA A 13 3.49 11.31 -5.83
CA ALA A 13 2.94 10.62 -4.68
C ALA A 13 1.43 10.86 -4.64
N LEU A 14 0.65 9.78 -4.60
CA LEU A 14 -0.80 9.82 -4.44
C LEU A 14 -1.17 9.13 -3.13
N TYR A 15 -1.98 9.78 -2.30
CA TYR A 15 -2.71 9.10 -1.23
C TYR A 15 -3.94 8.43 -1.84
N LYS A 16 -3.79 7.18 -2.31
CA LYS A 16 -4.88 6.45 -2.98
C LYS A 16 -6.03 6.21 -1.98
N PRO A 17 -7.26 6.69 -2.26
CA PRO A 17 -8.41 6.40 -1.41
C PRO A 17 -8.84 4.93 -1.54
N HIS A 18 -9.59 4.45 -0.55
CA HIS A 18 -10.29 3.17 -0.61
C HIS A 18 -11.26 3.13 -1.80
N GLY A 19 -11.43 1.96 -2.44
CA GLY A 19 -12.38 1.76 -3.54
C GLY A 19 -11.87 2.15 -4.92
N TYR A 20 -10.66 2.70 -5.02
CA TYR A 20 -9.97 2.96 -6.29
C TYR A 20 -9.07 1.79 -6.68
N ILE A 21 -9.12 1.37 -7.94
CA ILE A 21 -8.12 0.43 -8.47
C ILE A 21 -6.83 1.19 -8.83
N SER A 22 -5.68 0.52 -8.73
CA SER A 22 -4.37 1.09 -9.15
C SER A 22 -4.18 1.05 -10.68
N GLN A 23 -5.18 1.51 -11.45
CA GLN A 23 -5.21 1.47 -12.92
C GLN A 23 -5.87 2.72 -13.48
N PHE A 24 -5.45 3.13 -14.68
CA PHE A 24 -6.04 4.24 -15.44
C PHE A 24 -7.13 3.78 -16.41
N ILE A 25 -7.02 2.54 -16.91
CA ILE A 25 -7.93 1.93 -17.87
C ILE A 25 -8.51 0.66 -17.24
N TYR A 26 -9.81 0.43 -17.43
CA TYR A 26 -10.49 -0.79 -16.99
C TYR A 26 -11.65 -1.10 -17.94
N GLU A 27 -11.50 -2.17 -18.73
CA GLU A 27 -12.37 -2.48 -19.88
C GLU A 27 -13.49 -3.49 -19.55
N LYS A 28 -13.61 -3.94 -18.30
CA LYS A 28 -14.65 -4.91 -17.93
C LYS A 28 -16.01 -4.22 -17.72
N LYS A 29 -17.09 -5.00 -17.85
CA LYS A 29 -18.48 -4.53 -17.69
C LYS A 29 -18.78 -3.84 -16.34
N ARG A 30 -18.07 -4.18 -15.26
CA ARG A 30 -18.28 -3.54 -13.95
C ARG A 30 -17.58 -2.18 -13.91
N LYS A 31 -18.32 -1.13 -13.52
CA LYS A 31 -17.73 0.18 -13.24
C LYS A 31 -16.79 0.10 -12.02
N LYS A 32 -15.62 0.71 -12.13
CA LYS A 32 -14.60 0.83 -11.08
C LYS A 32 -14.07 2.25 -11.07
N ARG A 33 -13.79 2.80 -9.88
CA ARG A 33 -13.14 4.10 -9.71
C ARG A 33 -11.65 3.96 -10.04
N LYS A 34 -11.14 4.79 -10.94
CA LYS A 34 -9.79 4.69 -11.52
C LYS A 34 -8.91 5.86 -11.10
N LEU A 35 -7.59 5.69 -11.21
CA LEU A 35 -6.63 6.72 -10.81
C LEU A 35 -6.81 8.04 -11.59
N GLY A 36 -7.16 7.96 -12.88
CA GLY A 36 -7.39 9.13 -13.72
C GLY A 36 -8.58 10.02 -13.30
N GLU A 37 -9.42 9.56 -12.37
CA GLU A 37 -10.52 10.37 -11.81
C GLU A 37 -10.06 11.26 -10.64
N LEU A 38 -8.84 11.05 -10.12
CA LEU A 38 -8.33 11.78 -8.95
C LEU A 38 -7.53 13.02 -9.33
N PHE A 39 -6.91 13.03 -10.51
CA PHE A 39 -6.03 14.11 -10.96
C PHE A 39 -5.79 14.01 -12.47
N ASN A 40 -5.44 15.13 -13.10
CA ASN A 40 -5.10 15.22 -14.53
C ASN A 40 -3.66 14.78 -14.77
N PHE A 41 -3.40 13.48 -14.65
CA PHE A 41 -2.08 12.91 -14.90
C PHE A 41 -1.71 12.99 -16.40
N PRO A 42 -0.43 13.25 -16.74
CA PRO A 42 0.04 13.19 -18.12
C PRO A 42 -0.21 11.82 -18.75
N ILE A 43 -0.42 11.81 -20.08
CA ILE A 43 -0.51 10.58 -20.87
C ILE A 43 0.76 9.74 -20.65
N GLY A 44 0.58 8.43 -20.48
CA GLY A 44 1.67 7.50 -20.19
C GLY A 44 2.04 7.37 -18.70
N THR A 45 1.34 8.08 -17.81
CA THR A 45 1.49 7.86 -16.36
C THR A 45 1.06 6.45 -15.98
N MET A 46 1.88 5.78 -15.19
CA MET A 46 1.65 4.42 -14.69
C MET A 46 1.94 4.33 -13.18
N ALA A 47 1.33 3.36 -12.52
CA ALA A 47 1.60 3.09 -11.12
C ALA A 47 2.91 2.30 -10.92
N ILE A 48 3.70 2.72 -9.94
CA ILE A 48 4.86 1.97 -9.47
C ILE A 48 4.39 0.92 -8.47
N GLY A 49 4.19 -0.29 -8.99
CA GLY A 49 3.50 -1.34 -8.25
C GLY A 49 2.01 -1.05 -8.10
N ARG A 50 1.32 -1.82 -7.24
CA ARG A 50 -0.13 -1.70 -7.07
C ARG A 50 -0.50 -1.72 -5.59
N LEU A 51 -1.53 -0.96 -5.24
CA LEU A 51 -2.37 -1.20 -4.08
C LEU A 51 -3.67 -1.86 -4.55
N ASP A 52 -4.18 -2.79 -3.73
CA ASP A 52 -5.49 -3.38 -3.97
C ASP A 52 -6.60 -2.34 -3.85
N GLU A 53 -7.76 -2.63 -4.43
CA GLU A 53 -8.95 -1.77 -4.38
C GLU A 53 -9.39 -1.47 -2.93
N ASP A 54 -9.29 -2.48 -2.07
CA ASP A 54 -9.65 -2.41 -0.65
C ASP A 54 -8.55 -1.79 0.24
N SER A 55 -7.43 -1.36 -0.36
CA SER A 55 -6.28 -0.79 0.35
C SER A 55 -6.15 0.70 0.06
N GLU A 56 -5.53 1.40 1.00
CA GLU A 56 -5.37 2.86 1.02
C GLU A 56 -3.89 3.24 1.05
N GLY A 57 -3.61 4.51 0.79
CA GLY A 57 -2.31 5.11 1.09
C GLY A 57 -1.40 5.31 -0.11
N LEU A 58 -0.10 5.41 0.16
CA LEU A 58 0.93 5.85 -0.77
C LEU A 58 0.98 4.95 -2.00
N LEU A 59 0.64 5.54 -3.14
CA LEU A 59 0.87 4.99 -4.46
C LEU A 59 1.76 5.96 -5.22
N LEU A 60 2.92 5.48 -5.66
CA LEU A 60 3.79 6.27 -6.51
C LEU A 60 3.38 6.07 -7.97
N LEU A 61 3.41 7.14 -8.74
CA LEU A 61 3.06 7.17 -10.16
C LEU A 61 4.21 7.81 -10.93
N THR A 62 4.43 7.38 -12.17
CA THR A 62 5.55 7.86 -12.98
C THR A 62 5.22 7.77 -14.47
N THR A 63 5.82 8.63 -15.27
CA THR A 63 5.89 8.47 -16.74
C THR A 63 7.15 7.74 -17.20
N ASP A 64 8.06 7.41 -16.27
CA ASP A 64 9.31 6.67 -16.50
C ASP A 64 9.12 5.18 -16.19
N GLY A 65 9.08 4.35 -17.25
CA GLY A 65 8.96 2.90 -17.13
C GLY A 65 10.18 2.24 -16.47
N THR A 66 11.39 2.76 -16.71
CA THR A 66 12.63 2.24 -16.14
C THR A 66 12.69 2.49 -14.63
N LEU A 67 12.29 3.69 -14.17
CA LEU A 67 12.13 3.95 -12.75
C LEU A 67 11.07 3.02 -12.11
N SER A 68 9.94 2.81 -12.79
CA SER A 68 8.88 1.91 -12.28
C SER A 68 9.39 0.50 -12.01
N GLU A 69 10.22 -0.04 -12.91
CA GLU A 69 10.81 -1.37 -12.73
C GLU A 69 11.82 -1.41 -11.58
N ARG A 70 12.75 -0.45 -11.55
CA ARG A 70 13.77 -0.33 -10.49
C ARG A 70 13.14 -0.25 -9.10
N VAL A 71 12.08 0.52 -8.92
CA VAL A 71 11.43 0.72 -7.61
C VAL A 71 10.59 -0.48 -7.18
N ARG A 72 10.09 -1.26 -8.15
CA ARG A 72 9.32 -2.48 -7.89
C ARG A 72 10.19 -3.62 -7.36
N SER A 73 11.49 -3.59 -7.63
CA SER A 73 12.46 -4.53 -7.06
C SER A 73 12.46 -4.47 -5.52
N SER A 74 12.91 -5.54 -4.87
CA SER A 74 12.86 -5.74 -3.41
C SER A 74 13.79 -4.84 -2.59
N HIS A 75 14.30 -3.74 -3.16
CA HIS A 75 15.22 -2.83 -2.49
C HIS A 75 14.52 -1.88 -1.52
N TYR A 76 13.30 -1.44 -1.84
CA TYR A 76 12.63 -0.40 -1.07
C TYR A 76 11.69 -0.98 -0.03
N GLU A 77 11.97 -0.68 1.23
CA GLU A 77 11.05 -0.87 2.34
C GLU A 77 9.68 -0.26 2.06
N LYS A 78 8.65 -0.93 2.57
CA LYS A 78 7.26 -0.49 2.49
C LYS A 78 6.67 -0.60 3.89
N GLU A 79 6.25 0.53 4.41
CA GLU A 79 5.64 0.60 5.74
C GLU A 79 4.13 0.69 5.61
N TYR A 80 3.45 -0.09 6.42
CA TYR A 80 2.00 -0.17 6.46
C TYR A 80 1.52 0.04 7.88
N PHE A 81 0.47 0.84 8.03
CA PHE A 81 -0.37 0.80 9.22
C PHE A 81 -1.56 -0.11 8.92
N VAL A 82 -1.77 -1.06 9.81
CA VAL A 82 -2.71 -2.16 9.63
C VAL A 82 -3.63 -2.20 10.85
N GLN A 83 -4.91 -2.03 10.61
CA GLN A 83 -5.91 -2.29 11.63
C GLN A 83 -6.34 -3.75 11.51
N VAL A 84 -6.23 -4.49 12.61
CA VAL A 84 -6.62 -5.90 12.68
C VAL A 84 -7.80 -6.10 13.63
N ASP A 85 -8.57 -7.14 13.35
CA ASP A 85 -9.67 -7.60 14.20
C ASP A 85 -9.13 -8.23 15.48
N GLY A 86 -9.57 -7.76 16.65
CA GLY A 86 -9.16 -8.26 17.96
C GLY A 86 -8.02 -7.49 18.62
N LYS A 87 -7.68 -7.90 19.85
CA LYS A 87 -6.48 -7.47 20.59
C LYS A 87 -5.32 -8.37 20.18
N ILE A 88 -4.44 -7.90 19.30
CA ILE A 88 -3.32 -8.70 18.83
C ILE A 88 -2.36 -9.01 19.98
N THR A 89 -1.92 -10.26 20.09
CA THR A 89 -1.05 -10.71 21.19
C THR A 89 0.43 -10.63 20.83
N ASP A 90 1.29 -10.65 21.85
CA ASP A 90 2.74 -10.65 21.65
C ASP A 90 3.22 -11.92 20.91
N GLU A 91 2.57 -13.06 21.12
CA GLU A 91 2.85 -14.29 20.37
C GLU A 91 2.57 -14.10 18.88
N ALA A 92 1.43 -13.50 18.53
CA ALA A 92 1.07 -13.23 17.15
C ALA A 92 2.03 -12.23 16.49
N LEU A 93 2.45 -11.19 17.23
CA LEU A 93 3.46 -10.24 16.77
C LEU A 93 4.80 -10.92 16.50
N ASN A 94 5.23 -11.80 17.41
CA ASN A 94 6.47 -12.57 17.26
C ASN A 94 6.42 -13.52 16.06
N LEU A 95 5.30 -14.20 15.82
CA LEU A 95 5.11 -15.01 14.60
C LEU A 95 5.26 -14.15 13.35
N LEU A 96 4.61 -12.99 13.28
CA LEU A 96 4.72 -12.08 12.14
C LEU A 96 6.16 -11.59 11.92
N ARG A 97 6.89 -11.25 12.99
CA ARG A 97 8.30 -10.80 12.93
C ARG A 97 9.23 -11.86 12.34
N ASN A 98 9.04 -13.12 12.74
CA ASN A 98 9.89 -14.24 12.32
C ASN A 98 9.51 -14.83 10.96
N GLY A 99 8.33 -14.49 10.46
CA GLY A 99 7.81 -14.96 9.18
C GLY A 99 6.76 -16.05 9.34
N VAL A 100 5.75 -16.02 8.46
CA VAL A 100 4.57 -16.90 8.51
C VAL A 100 4.28 -17.51 7.15
N LEU A 101 3.63 -18.68 7.14
CA LEU A 101 3.23 -19.35 5.90
C LEU A 101 1.96 -18.72 5.32
N ILE A 102 2.05 -18.15 4.13
CA ILE A 102 0.93 -17.60 3.39
C ILE A 102 0.74 -18.29 2.03
N GLY A 103 -0.47 -18.27 1.49
CA GLY A 103 -0.73 -18.76 0.13
C GLY A 103 -0.34 -17.73 -0.93
N VAL A 104 0.53 -18.09 -1.88
CA VAL A 104 0.92 -17.24 -3.02
C VAL A 104 0.86 -18.08 -4.29
N LYS A 105 0.02 -17.70 -5.26
CA LYS A 105 -0.15 -18.43 -6.54
C LYS A 105 -0.40 -19.95 -6.34
N GLY A 106 -1.22 -20.32 -5.36
CA GLY A 106 -1.57 -21.73 -5.08
C GLY A 106 -0.56 -22.50 -4.24
N VAL A 107 0.62 -21.95 -3.94
CA VAL A 107 1.63 -22.61 -3.10
C VAL A 107 1.81 -21.91 -1.75
N LYS A 108 2.30 -22.65 -0.75
CA LYS A 108 2.72 -22.07 0.53
C LYS A 108 4.04 -21.33 0.35
N TYR A 109 4.12 -20.12 0.90
CA TYR A 109 5.29 -19.27 0.87
C TYR A 109 5.56 -18.79 2.30
N LEU A 110 6.77 -19.02 2.79
CA LEU A 110 7.25 -18.46 4.05
C LEU A 110 7.69 -17.02 3.81
N THR A 111 7.07 -16.07 4.50
CA THR A 111 7.45 -14.65 4.39
C THR A 111 8.82 -14.41 4.99
N LYS A 112 9.52 -13.40 4.48
CA LYS A 112 10.77 -12.95 5.11
C LYS A 112 10.49 -12.39 6.52
N PRO A 113 11.47 -12.45 7.44
CA PRO A 113 11.40 -11.70 8.68
C PRO A 113 11.17 -10.22 8.42
N CYS A 114 10.44 -9.56 9.33
CA CYS A 114 10.02 -8.17 9.16
C CYS A 114 9.87 -7.44 10.49
N CYS A 115 9.84 -6.11 10.44
CA CYS A 115 9.52 -5.30 11.61
C CYS A 115 8.00 -5.24 11.80
N VAL A 116 7.55 -5.57 13.01
CA VAL A 116 6.14 -5.48 13.43
C VAL A 116 6.07 -4.90 14.83
N GLU A 117 5.29 -3.84 15.00
CA GLU A 117 5.12 -3.14 16.27
C GLU A 117 3.65 -2.78 16.49
N ILE A 118 3.21 -2.76 17.74
CA ILE A 118 1.92 -2.16 18.09
C ILE A 118 2.00 -0.66 17.83
N LEU A 119 0.96 -0.12 17.21
CA LEU A 119 0.78 1.31 17.01
C LEU A 119 -0.32 1.78 17.99
N PRO A 120 0.03 2.30 19.17
CA PRO A 120 -0.95 2.63 20.21
C PRO A 120 -1.90 3.75 19.79
N GLN A 121 -1.42 4.68 18.97
CA GLN A 121 -2.20 5.77 18.43
C GLN A 121 -1.92 5.92 16.93
N LEU A 122 -3.00 6.02 16.17
CA LEU A 122 -2.91 6.31 14.75
C LEU A 122 -2.60 7.80 14.53
N PRO A 123 -1.59 8.17 13.72
CA PRO A 123 -1.30 9.57 13.44
C PRO A 123 -2.48 10.29 12.77
N HIS A 124 -2.69 11.57 13.12
CA HIS A 124 -3.85 12.36 12.66
C HIS A 124 -3.94 12.53 11.13
N TRP A 125 -2.82 12.44 10.41
CA TRP A 125 -2.78 12.53 8.95
C TRP A 125 -3.21 11.22 8.26
N ILE A 126 -3.38 10.13 9.03
CA ILE A 126 -4.16 8.98 8.55
C ILE A 126 -5.64 9.37 8.62
N GLY A 127 -6.10 10.02 7.56
CA GLY A 127 -7.47 10.52 7.46
C GLY A 127 -8.54 9.44 7.61
N GLU A 128 -9.79 9.87 7.57
CA GLU A 128 -10.93 8.95 7.65
C GLU A 128 -10.88 7.92 6.53
N GLY A 129 -10.96 6.65 6.91
CA GLY A 129 -11.02 5.53 5.98
C GLY A 129 -12.44 5.14 5.65
N ARG A 130 -12.59 3.97 5.03
CA ARG A 130 -13.91 3.34 4.96
C ARG A 130 -14.45 3.10 6.37
N LYS A 131 -15.76 3.24 6.56
CA LYS A 131 -16.41 2.72 7.76
C LYS A 131 -16.20 1.20 7.80
N ILE A 132 -15.56 0.71 8.86
CA ILE A 132 -15.20 -0.71 8.97
C ILE A 132 -16.36 -1.48 9.61
N ARG A 133 -16.67 -1.16 10.86
CA ARG A 133 -17.75 -1.75 11.66
C ARG A 133 -18.00 -0.90 12.90
N ASP A 134 -19.12 -1.13 13.57
CA ASP A 134 -19.46 -0.48 14.83
C ASP A 134 -18.76 -1.16 16.04
N GLU A 135 -18.87 -0.53 17.21
CA GLU A 135 -18.23 -0.96 18.46
C GLU A 135 -18.72 -2.31 18.98
N ARG A 136 -19.87 -2.81 18.52
CA ARG A 136 -20.44 -4.09 18.99
C ARG A 136 -19.65 -5.31 18.50
N HIS A 137 -18.80 -5.12 17.50
CA HIS A 137 -18.03 -6.20 16.86
C HIS A 137 -16.70 -6.50 17.56
N GLY A 138 -16.51 -6.00 18.78
CA GLY A 138 -15.31 -6.25 19.58
C GLY A 138 -14.11 -5.35 19.23
N PRO A 139 -13.00 -5.50 19.97
CA PRO A 139 -11.86 -4.60 19.88
C PRO A 139 -11.14 -4.71 18.53
N THR A 140 -10.31 -3.71 18.24
CA THR A 140 -9.37 -3.74 17.12
C THR A 140 -8.00 -3.27 17.60
N SER A 141 -6.95 -3.70 16.93
CA SER A 141 -5.58 -3.24 17.19
C SER A 141 -4.99 -2.59 15.95
N TRP A 142 -4.17 -1.57 16.16
CA TRP A 142 -3.32 -1.03 15.10
C TRP A 142 -1.91 -1.56 15.26
N ILE A 143 -1.31 -1.98 14.14
CA ILE A 143 0.08 -2.38 14.07
C ILE A 143 0.77 -1.68 12.90
N LYS A 144 2.06 -1.45 13.06
CA LYS A 144 2.99 -1.08 11.99
C LYS A 144 3.65 -2.34 11.46
N ILE A 145 3.74 -2.49 10.14
CA ILE A 145 4.49 -3.55 9.47
C ILE A 145 5.41 -2.94 8.42
N ILE A 146 6.70 -3.28 8.44
CA ILE A 146 7.66 -2.87 7.41
C ILE A 146 8.14 -4.09 6.63
N LEU A 147 7.88 -4.12 5.32
CA LEU A 147 8.26 -5.23 4.43
C LEU A 147 9.26 -4.78 3.36
N THR A 148 10.17 -5.67 2.99
CA THR A 148 11.07 -5.54 1.83
C THR A 148 10.61 -6.39 0.64
N GLU A 149 9.44 -7.02 0.76
CA GLU A 149 8.79 -7.79 -0.29
C GLU A 149 7.34 -7.34 -0.53
N GLY A 150 6.74 -7.83 -1.61
CA GLY A 150 5.42 -7.39 -2.07
C GLY A 150 4.62 -8.48 -2.76
N LYS A 151 4.34 -9.60 -2.08
CA LYS A 151 3.47 -10.65 -2.61
C LYS A 151 2.01 -10.17 -2.66
N PHE A 152 1.21 -10.77 -3.53
CA PHE A 152 -0.21 -10.43 -3.67
C PHE A 152 -0.96 -10.61 -2.34
N ARG A 153 -1.54 -9.51 -1.82
CA ARG A 153 -2.27 -9.45 -0.54
C ARG A 153 -1.44 -9.87 0.68
N GLN A 154 -0.12 -9.72 0.62
CA GLN A 154 0.80 -10.25 1.64
C GLN A 154 0.41 -9.88 3.07
N VAL A 155 0.31 -8.59 3.40
CA VAL A 155 -0.03 -8.12 4.76
C VAL A 155 -1.35 -8.72 5.27
N ARG A 156 -2.38 -8.75 4.42
CA ARG A 156 -3.68 -9.31 4.76
C ARG A 156 -3.62 -10.81 5.04
N LYS A 157 -2.82 -11.54 4.27
CA LYS A 157 -2.62 -12.98 4.45
C LYS A 157 -1.79 -13.28 5.70
N MET A 158 -0.75 -12.48 5.98
CA MET A 158 0.10 -12.63 7.16
C MET A 158 -0.73 -12.47 8.44
N THR A 159 -1.43 -11.35 8.57
CA THR A 159 -2.26 -11.06 9.75
C THR A 159 -3.39 -12.10 9.93
N ALA A 160 -4.06 -12.52 8.85
CA ALA A 160 -5.03 -13.60 8.91
C ALA A 160 -4.41 -14.95 9.33
N SER A 161 -3.17 -15.26 8.91
CA SER A 161 -2.52 -16.53 9.26
C SER A 161 -2.19 -16.68 10.75
N VAL A 162 -2.09 -15.56 11.48
CA VAL A 162 -1.91 -15.54 12.94
C VAL A 162 -3.22 -15.30 13.70
N GLY A 163 -4.37 -15.35 13.01
CA GLY A 163 -5.70 -15.25 13.63
C GLY A 163 -6.31 -13.85 13.70
N PHE A 164 -5.65 -12.81 13.14
CA PHE A 164 -6.08 -11.41 13.27
C PHE A 164 -6.36 -10.81 11.89
N ALA A 165 -7.59 -10.92 11.39
CA ALA A 165 -7.92 -10.47 10.03
C ALA A 165 -7.71 -8.95 9.84
N THR A 166 -7.11 -8.54 8.70
CA THR A 166 -6.94 -7.12 8.39
C THR A 166 -8.27 -6.44 8.06
N LEU A 167 -8.63 -5.44 8.84
CA LEU A 167 -9.79 -4.58 8.66
C LEU A 167 -9.47 -3.37 7.77
N ARG A 168 -8.35 -2.68 8.02
CA ARG A 168 -7.88 -1.51 7.25
C ARG A 168 -6.40 -1.63 6.98
N LEU A 169 -5.98 -1.22 5.79
CA LEU A 169 -4.59 -1.29 5.35
C LEU A 169 -4.21 0.00 4.65
N VAL A 170 -3.27 0.74 5.25
CA VAL A 170 -2.76 2.00 4.72
C VAL A 170 -1.26 1.86 4.52
N ARG A 171 -0.78 1.93 3.28
CA ARG A 171 0.67 2.03 3.03
C ARG A 171 1.11 3.47 3.27
N VAL A 172 2.00 3.71 4.22
CA VAL A 172 2.36 5.07 4.65
C VAL A 172 3.70 5.53 4.13
N ARG A 173 4.58 4.60 3.73
CA ARG A 173 5.93 4.91 3.23
C ARG A 173 6.42 3.90 2.20
N ILE A 174 7.20 4.39 1.24
CA ILE A 174 8.04 3.59 0.34
C ILE A 174 9.41 4.25 0.30
N GLY A 175 10.46 3.56 0.79
CA GLY A 175 11.79 4.17 0.91
C GLY A 175 11.76 5.41 1.79
N ASN A 176 12.15 6.55 1.24
CA ASN A 176 12.15 7.89 1.84
C ASN A 176 10.84 8.68 1.64
N ILE A 177 9.94 8.24 0.74
CA ILE A 177 8.69 8.97 0.45
C ILE A 177 7.61 8.53 1.43
N THR A 178 6.96 9.50 2.07
CA THR A 178 5.93 9.29 3.10
C THR A 178 4.62 9.98 2.76
N LEU A 179 3.52 9.52 3.35
CA LEU A 179 2.22 10.20 3.32
C LEU A 179 2.10 11.35 4.31
N LYS A 180 3.15 11.66 5.08
CA LYS A 180 3.06 12.65 6.14
C LYS A 180 2.49 13.96 5.57
N GLU A 181 1.50 14.52 6.26
CA GLU A 181 0.81 15.76 5.86
C GLU A 181 0.04 15.70 4.53
N MET A 182 -0.18 14.51 3.95
CA MET A 182 -1.06 14.34 2.80
C MET A 182 -2.49 14.00 3.23
N LYS A 183 -3.47 14.60 2.57
CA LYS A 183 -4.89 14.25 2.69
C LYS A 183 -5.25 13.08 1.78
N VAL A 184 -6.30 12.34 2.13
CA VAL A 184 -6.81 11.26 1.29
C VAL A 184 -7.21 11.80 -0.09
N GLY A 185 -6.71 11.18 -1.16
CA GLY A 185 -6.94 11.62 -2.54
C GLY A 185 -5.95 12.67 -3.04
N GLU A 186 -5.13 13.25 -2.17
CA GLU A 186 -4.15 14.26 -2.56
C GLU A 186 -3.04 13.66 -3.44
N VAL A 187 -2.63 14.46 -4.43
CA VAL A 187 -1.54 14.17 -5.35
C VAL A 187 -0.48 15.25 -5.22
N LYS A 188 0.78 14.85 -4.99
CA LYS A 188 1.93 15.74 -4.97
C LYS A 188 2.93 15.31 -6.05
N GLU A 189 3.39 16.24 -6.86
CA GLU A 189 4.54 16.00 -7.75
C GLU A 189 5.83 15.91 -6.92
N ILE A 190 6.70 14.97 -7.26
CA ILE A 190 7.94 14.69 -6.51
C ILE A 190 9.14 14.60 -7.46
N LEU A 191 10.34 14.92 -6.96
CA LEU A 191 11.54 15.07 -7.79
C LEU A 191 12.25 13.76 -8.16
N VAL A 192 12.00 12.64 -7.44
CA VAL A 192 12.41 11.22 -7.64
C VAL A 192 12.65 10.58 -6.25
N LEU A 193 12.60 9.24 -6.17
CA LEU A 193 12.87 8.41 -4.98
C LEU A 193 14.34 8.41 -4.56
#